data_AF-A0A961D7U9-F1
#
_entry.id   AF-A0A961D7U9-F1
#
_cell.length_a   1.000
_cell.length_b   1.000
_cell.length_c   1.000
_cell.angle_alpha   90.00
_cell.angle_beta   90.00
_cell.angle_gamma   90.00
#
_symmetry.space_group_name_H-M   'P 1'
#
loop_
_entity.id
_entity.type
_entity.pdbx_description
1 polymer ?
#
loop_
_entity_poly.entity_id
_entity_poly.type
_entity_poly.pdbx_seq_one_letter_code
_entity_poly.pdbx_strand_id
1 'polypeptide(L)'
;MTSGADVSSLSSIPQVAGLQVIVKQETPFLPKVAFTLISIASLAGVTLTGTLAGSAPLDIGMKWFALWVLALAGGFAVWRAIYLRASDAEAAQDKVTALNTTAFARARVVGRWVAAGAAIATVSPFTVGYLQYMPELRLTLAVLMVALVVLLAVGVDRLPIAIATIAVVASSLLVWAYIDAGSGWQGWVRVAHLTAFTLWIGGALWNIAVAMPAGRHHANVDAVIAGAHQLDRFRWVVRFSLPTIIVTGLIMAGAFTALPLEWWFTFPGILIPIKVLAIVALVVVFITCPLFRHCSPVQGVCNIEDLGDVAKVKAVAGMAVADAPTRGSGPARGGGSAAPDAPVAVGGSAVQP
;
A
#
# COMPACT_ATOMS: atom_id res chain seq x y z
N MET A 1 21.83 33.18 -13.18
CA MET A 1 21.94 33.53 -11.74
C MET A 1 20.56 33.95 -11.28
N THR A 2 19.74 32.98 -10.88
CA THR A 2 18.41 33.21 -10.29
C THR A 2 18.55 33.06 -8.79
N SER A 3 18.21 34.13 -8.07
CA SER A 3 18.24 34.23 -6.61
C SER A 3 17.47 33.07 -5.98
N GLY A 4 18.18 32.26 -5.19
CA GLY A 4 17.57 31.20 -4.38
C GLY A 4 16.71 31.84 -3.30
N ALA A 5 15.39 31.76 -3.45
CA ALA A 5 14.47 32.15 -2.41
C ALA A 5 14.71 31.26 -1.18
N ASP A 6 14.99 31.92 -0.06
CA ASP A 6 15.36 31.35 1.22
C ASP A 6 14.19 30.51 1.79
N VAL A 7 14.30 29.18 1.66
CA VAL A 7 13.31 28.20 2.15
C VAL A 7 13.22 28.21 3.69
N SER A 8 14.17 28.85 4.35
CA SER A 8 14.31 28.99 5.80
C SER A 8 13.18 29.80 6.47
N SER A 9 12.33 30.51 5.72
CA SER A 9 11.24 31.34 6.30
C SER A 9 9.87 30.66 6.43
N LEU A 10 9.71 29.42 5.94
CA LEU A 10 8.45 28.67 6.09
C LEU A 10 8.31 27.96 7.44
N SER A 11 9.40 27.87 8.22
CA SER A 11 9.42 27.21 9.53
C SER A 11 8.64 27.96 10.61
N SER A 12 8.22 29.20 10.36
CA SER A 12 7.62 30.08 11.35
C SER A 12 6.16 30.40 11.10
N ILE A 13 5.40 29.58 10.36
CA ILE A 13 3.94 29.77 10.23
C ILE A 13 3.25 29.21 11.49
N PRO A 14 2.86 30.04 12.49
CA PRO A 14 2.20 29.58 13.71
C PRO A 14 0.70 29.33 13.46
N GLN A 15 0.23 29.54 12.22
CA GLN A 15 -1.18 29.57 11.84
C GLN A 15 -1.79 28.21 11.45
N VAL A 16 -1.03 27.11 11.44
CA VAL A 16 -1.59 25.77 11.17
C VAL A 16 -2.23 25.15 12.43
N ALA A 17 -2.05 25.77 13.60
CA ALA A 17 -2.58 25.27 14.89
C ALA A 17 -4.12 25.14 14.96
N GLY A 18 -4.86 25.70 13.99
CA GLY A 18 -6.32 25.61 13.91
C GLY A 18 -6.88 24.63 12.86
N LEU A 19 -6.04 23.91 12.11
CA LEU A 19 -6.54 22.98 11.09
C LEU A 19 -7.02 21.68 11.75
N GLN A 20 -8.34 21.50 11.87
CA GLN A 20 -8.91 20.27 12.41
C GLN A 20 -8.80 19.14 11.37
N VAL A 21 -7.95 18.16 11.67
CA VAL A 21 -7.78 16.93 10.88
C VAL A 21 -8.94 15.98 11.21
N ILE A 22 -9.92 15.85 10.32
CA ILE A 22 -11.03 14.91 10.49
C ILE A 22 -10.61 13.53 9.95
N VAL A 23 -10.53 12.54 10.84
CA VAL A 23 -10.15 11.17 10.49
C VAL A 23 -11.37 10.30 10.20
N LYS A 24 -11.42 9.75 8.99
CA LYS A 24 -12.37 8.68 8.64
C LYS A 24 -11.99 7.38 9.36
N GLN A 25 -12.96 6.77 10.02
CA GLN A 25 -12.75 5.51 10.75
C GLN A 25 -12.67 4.30 9.80
N GLU A 26 -13.34 4.37 8.66
CA GLU A 26 -13.41 3.27 7.71
C GLU A 26 -12.23 3.27 6.73
N THR A 27 -11.67 2.08 6.50
CA THR A 27 -10.70 1.87 5.41
C THR A 27 -11.42 2.03 4.07
N PRO A 28 -10.83 2.76 3.10
CA PRO A 28 -11.43 2.91 1.77
C PRO A 28 -11.67 1.54 1.11
N PHE A 29 -12.81 1.40 0.44
CA PHE A 29 -13.25 0.15 -0.19
C PHE A 29 -12.41 -0.21 -1.42
N LEU A 30 -12.03 0.78 -2.22
CA LEU A 30 -11.36 0.58 -3.52
C LEU A 30 -10.03 -0.19 -3.43
N PRO A 31 -9.12 0.10 -2.47
CA PRO A 31 -7.91 -0.71 -2.30
C PRO A 31 -8.18 -2.19 -2.00
N LYS A 32 -9.27 -2.51 -1.29
CA LYS A 32 -9.68 -3.90 -1.02
C LYS A 32 -10.15 -4.57 -2.30
N VAL A 33 -10.95 -3.89 -3.12
CA VAL A 33 -11.38 -4.38 -4.43
C VAL A 33 -10.17 -4.66 -5.32
N ALA A 34 -9.22 -3.72 -5.40
CA ALA A 34 -8.01 -3.90 -6.18
C ALA A 34 -7.19 -5.11 -5.69
N PHE A 35 -7.01 -5.27 -4.37
CA PHE A 35 -6.32 -6.41 -3.78
C PHE A 35 -7.00 -7.75 -4.09
N THR A 36 -8.34 -7.79 -4.08
CA THR A 36 -9.12 -8.97 -4.44
C THR A 36 -8.97 -9.31 -5.92
N LEU A 37 -9.13 -8.32 -6.81
CA LEU A 37 -9.04 -8.51 -8.26
C LEU A 37 -7.68 -9.08 -8.67
N ILE A 38 -6.58 -8.56 -8.10
CA ILE A 38 -5.26 -9.12 -8.40
C ILE A 38 -5.08 -10.53 -7.85
N SER A 39 -5.60 -10.81 -6.66
CA SER A 39 -5.51 -12.15 -6.07
C SER A 39 -6.23 -13.17 -6.96
N ILE A 40 -7.43 -12.84 -7.46
CA ILE A 40 -8.17 -13.65 -8.43
C ILE A 40 -7.40 -13.80 -9.75
N ALA A 41 -6.87 -12.72 -10.30
CA ALA A 41 -6.07 -12.75 -11.53
C ALA A 41 -4.81 -13.62 -11.40
N SER A 42 -4.20 -13.65 -10.21
CA SER A 42 -3.05 -14.51 -9.90
C SER A 42 -3.45 -15.98 -9.81
N LEU A 43 -4.58 -16.28 -9.16
CA LEU A 43 -5.13 -17.64 -9.07
C LEU A 43 -5.45 -18.17 -10.46
N ALA A 44 -6.14 -17.38 -11.30
CA ALA A 44 -6.44 -17.75 -12.68
C ALA A 44 -5.17 -18.12 -13.48
N GLY A 45 -4.06 -17.39 -13.27
CA GLY A 45 -2.78 -17.70 -13.92
C GLY A 45 -2.15 -19.02 -13.46
N VAL A 46 -2.18 -19.30 -12.15
CA VAL A 46 -1.65 -20.57 -11.61
C VAL A 46 -2.56 -21.74 -12.01
N THR A 47 -3.88 -21.56 -12.00
CA THR A 47 -4.84 -22.57 -12.48
C THR A 47 -4.64 -22.88 -13.96
N LEU A 48 -4.49 -21.87 -14.81
CA LEU A 48 -4.23 -22.09 -16.23
C LEU A 48 -2.98 -22.94 -16.45
N THR A 49 -1.85 -22.53 -15.86
CA THR A 49 -0.57 -23.23 -16.04
C THR A 49 -0.55 -24.61 -15.38
N GLY A 50 -1.15 -24.76 -14.20
CA GLY A 50 -1.23 -26.03 -13.50
C GLY A 50 -2.12 -27.05 -14.21
N THR A 51 -3.29 -26.64 -14.71
CA THR A 51 -4.17 -27.52 -15.49
C THR A 51 -3.49 -27.99 -16.76
N LEU A 52 -2.80 -27.09 -17.48
CA LEU A 52 -2.05 -27.45 -18.69
C LEU A 52 -0.88 -28.41 -18.40
N ALA A 53 -0.30 -28.33 -17.21
CA ALA A 53 0.71 -29.27 -16.73
C ALA A 53 0.11 -30.58 -16.16
N GLY A 54 -1.21 -30.77 -16.23
CA GLY A 54 -1.90 -31.95 -15.70
C GLY A 54 -1.88 -32.05 -14.17
N SER A 55 -1.68 -30.93 -13.46
CA SER A 55 -1.62 -30.91 -11.99
C SER A 55 -3.01 -31.08 -11.38
N ALA A 56 -3.09 -31.75 -10.23
CA ALA A 56 -4.33 -31.89 -9.48
C ALA A 56 -4.79 -30.54 -8.89
N PRO A 57 -6.10 -30.34 -8.62
CA PRO A 57 -6.61 -29.09 -8.07
C PRO A 57 -5.96 -28.66 -6.74
N LEU A 58 -5.61 -29.63 -5.88
CA LEU A 58 -4.92 -29.36 -4.62
C LEU A 58 -3.52 -28.78 -4.85
N ASP A 59 -2.74 -29.36 -5.76
CA ASP A 59 -1.40 -28.90 -6.14
C ASP A 59 -1.44 -27.45 -6.65
N ILE A 60 -2.43 -27.15 -7.49
CA ILE A 60 -2.68 -25.81 -8.04
C ILE A 60 -2.96 -24.82 -6.90
N GLY A 61 -3.89 -25.18 -6.00
CA GLY A 61 -4.26 -24.35 -4.87
C GLY A 61 -3.09 -24.08 -3.93
N MET A 62 -2.32 -25.12 -3.59
CA MET A 62 -1.17 -25.01 -2.70
C MET A 62 -0.02 -24.22 -3.33
N LYS A 63 0.26 -24.42 -4.62
CA LYS A 63 1.24 -23.62 -5.36
C LYS A 63 0.85 -22.15 -5.41
N TRP A 64 -0.41 -21.85 -5.75
CA TRP A 64 -0.91 -20.48 -5.76
C TRP A 64 -0.77 -19.84 -4.39
N PHE A 65 -1.20 -20.55 -3.34
CA PHE A 65 -1.15 -20.04 -1.98
C PHE A 65 0.29 -19.75 -1.52
N ALA A 66 1.24 -20.64 -1.83
CA ALA A 66 2.65 -20.41 -1.52
C ALA A 66 3.22 -19.18 -2.25
N LEU A 67 2.97 -19.03 -3.55
CA LEU A 67 3.38 -17.85 -4.31
C LEU A 67 2.72 -16.57 -3.80
N TRP A 68 1.44 -16.63 -3.42
CA TRP A 68 0.69 -15.50 -2.88
C TRP A 68 1.25 -15.05 -1.53
N VAL A 69 1.53 -15.99 -0.61
CA VAL A 69 2.16 -15.68 0.68
C VAL A 69 3.57 -15.14 0.51
N LEU A 70 4.38 -15.71 -0.40
CA LEU A 70 5.70 -15.16 -0.74
C LEU A 70 5.60 -13.72 -1.22
N ALA A 71 4.62 -13.44 -2.07
CA ALA A 71 4.39 -12.10 -2.60
C ALA A 71 3.97 -11.10 -1.51
N LEU A 72 3.11 -11.52 -0.58
CA LEU A 72 2.76 -10.71 0.59
C LEU A 72 3.97 -10.46 1.47
N ALA A 73 4.70 -11.51 1.87
CA ALA A 73 5.84 -11.41 2.78
C ALA A 73 6.98 -10.57 2.19
N GLY A 74 7.31 -10.81 0.91
CA GLY A 74 8.38 -10.11 0.20
C GLY A 74 8.10 -8.63 0.06
N GLY A 75 6.94 -8.25 -0.50
CA GLY A 75 6.59 -6.85 -0.64
C GLY A 75 6.48 -6.18 0.73
N PHE A 76 5.86 -6.83 1.71
CA PHE A 76 5.76 -6.31 3.08
C PHE A 76 7.13 -6.02 3.71
N ALA A 77 8.11 -6.92 3.56
CA ALA A 77 9.46 -6.73 4.04
C ALA A 77 10.23 -5.65 3.26
N VAL A 78 10.08 -5.58 1.93
CA VAL A 78 10.65 -4.50 1.09
C VAL A 78 10.12 -3.13 1.52
N TRP A 79 8.81 -3.02 1.77
CA TRP A 79 8.20 -1.78 2.24
C TRP A 79 8.77 -1.32 3.58
N ARG A 80 8.93 -2.27 4.50
CA ARG A 80 9.58 -2.02 5.78
C ARG A 80 11.04 -1.60 5.64
N ALA A 81 11.83 -2.28 4.82
CA ALA A 81 13.28 -2.11 4.79
C ALA A 81 13.74 -0.93 3.93
N ILE A 82 13.05 -0.67 2.80
CA ILE A 82 13.51 0.25 1.76
C ILE A 82 12.62 1.49 1.68
N TYR A 83 11.30 1.31 1.71
CA TYR A 83 10.39 2.41 1.42
C TYR A 83 9.94 3.20 2.65
N LEU A 84 9.90 2.62 3.84
CA LEU A 84 9.63 3.36 5.07
C LEU A 84 10.86 4.20 5.45
N ARG A 85 10.68 5.52 5.57
CA ARG A 85 11.77 6.42 6.01
C ARG A 85 11.71 6.64 7.51
N ALA A 86 12.90 6.70 8.12
CA ALA A 86 13.04 7.03 9.54
C ALA A 86 12.78 8.52 9.83
N SER A 87 12.98 9.39 8.84
CA SER A 87 12.79 10.83 8.91
C SER A 87 12.10 11.38 7.65
N ASP A 88 11.44 12.51 7.81
CA ASP A 88 10.85 13.28 6.70
C ASP A 88 11.26 14.75 6.88
N ALA A 89 11.73 15.40 5.81
CA ALA A 89 12.28 16.76 5.90
C ALA A 89 11.18 17.82 6.06
N GLU A 90 9.94 17.48 5.68
CA GLU A 90 8.80 18.40 5.69
C GLU A 90 7.85 18.14 6.87
N ALA A 91 8.23 17.26 7.80
CA ALA A 91 7.42 16.92 8.96
C ALA A 91 8.27 16.90 10.24
N ALA A 92 7.66 17.26 11.37
CA ALA A 92 8.34 17.23 12.65
C ALA A 92 8.80 15.79 13.01
N GLN A 93 10.09 15.64 13.31
CA GLN A 93 10.73 14.33 13.50
C GLN A 93 10.14 13.53 14.67
N ASP A 94 9.68 14.19 15.73
CA ASP A 94 9.02 13.54 16.87
C ASP A 94 7.69 12.88 16.42
N LYS A 95 6.91 13.55 15.56
CA LYS A 95 5.66 13.03 15.00
C LYS A 95 5.92 11.86 14.06
N VAL A 96 6.93 11.97 13.19
CA VAL A 96 7.34 10.88 12.29
C VAL A 96 7.80 9.65 13.10
N THR A 97 8.55 9.86 14.19
CA THR A 97 9.00 8.79 15.07
C THR A 97 7.83 8.10 15.78
N ALA A 98 6.86 8.87 16.28
CA ALA A 98 5.64 8.34 16.90
C ALA A 98 4.80 7.51 15.90
N LEU A 99 4.61 8.03 14.67
CA LEU A 99 3.94 7.33 13.59
C LEU A 99 4.63 5.99 13.26
N ASN A 100 5.95 6.03 13.09
CA ASN A 100 6.76 4.84 12.79
C ASN A 100 6.70 3.81 13.91
N THR A 101 6.69 4.24 15.17
CA THR A 101 6.55 3.35 16.33
C THR A 101 5.23 2.57 16.27
N THR A 102 4.11 3.25 15.98
CA THR A 102 2.82 2.58 15.79
C THR A 102 2.81 1.69 14.56
N ALA A 103 3.43 2.12 13.45
CA ALA A 103 3.57 1.31 12.25
C ALA A 103 4.36 0.02 12.53
N PHE A 104 5.44 0.06 13.29
CA PHE A 104 6.21 -1.14 13.66
C PHE A 104 5.42 -2.10 14.56
N ALA A 105 4.68 -1.59 15.54
CA ALA A 105 3.81 -2.42 16.37
C ALA A 105 2.75 -3.14 15.52
N ARG A 106 2.13 -2.44 14.56
CA ARG A 106 1.19 -3.03 13.61
C ARG A 106 1.87 -4.02 12.67
N ALA A 107 3.06 -3.70 12.17
CA ALA A 107 3.81 -4.57 11.27
C ALA A 107 4.16 -5.91 11.92
N ARG A 108 4.43 -5.93 13.24
CA ARG A 108 4.65 -7.17 13.99
C ARG A 108 3.40 -8.05 14.03
N VAL A 109 2.23 -7.45 14.25
CA VAL A 109 0.95 -8.18 14.26
C VAL A 109 0.64 -8.73 12.87
N VAL A 110 0.73 -7.90 11.84
CA VAL A 110 0.49 -8.32 10.44
C VAL A 110 1.50 -9.38 10.02
N GLY A 111 2.78 -9.21 10.38
CA GLY A 111 3.84 -10.18 10.11
C GLY A 111 3.54 -11.56 10.68
N ARG A 112 2.96 -11.67 11.88
CA ARG A 112 2.54 -12.95 12.47
C ARG A 112 1.38 -13.61 11.72
N TRP A 113 0.43 -12.83 11.22
CA TRP A 113 -0.63 -13.37 10.36
C TRP A 113 -0.07 -13.90 9.04
N VAL A 114 0.86 -13.17 8.42
CA VAL A 114 1.57 -13.64 7.23
C VAL A 114 2.42 -14.88 7.56
N ALA A 115 3.04 -14.94 8.74
CA ALA A 115 3.78 -16.11 9.21
C ALA A 115 2.90 -17.36 9.33
N ALA A 116 1.67 -17.22 9.84
CA ALA A 116 0.71 -18.32 9.90
C ALA A 116 0.33 -18.82 8.48
N GLY A 117 0.11 -17.90 7.55
CA GLY A 117 -0.07 -18.24 6.13
C GLY A 117 1.16 -18.96 5.55
N ALA A 118 2.37 -18.47 5.87
CA ALA A 118 3.62 -19.09 5.42
C ALA A 118 3.80 -20.50 5.99
N ALA A 119 3.38 -20.73 7.24
CA ALA A 119 3.44 -22.03 7.89
C ALA A 119 2.57 -23.05 7.15
N ILE A 120 1.35 -22.68 6.77
CA ILE A 120 0.48 -23.53 5.93
C ILE A 120 1.14 -23.78 4.56
N ALA A 121 1.74 -22.75 3.97
CA ALA A 121 2.40 -22.85 2.68
C ALA A 121 3.70 -23.69 2.70
N THR A 122 4.26 -24.04 3.86
CA THR A 122 5.42 -24.98 3.95
C THR A 122 5.09 -26.37 3.41
N VAL A 123 3.81 -26.73 3.33
CA VAL A 123 3.34 -28.02 2.79
C VAL A 123 3.38 -28.03 1.25
N SER A 124 3.36 -26.86 0.60
CA SER A 124 3.29 -26.73 -0.86
C SER A 124 4.35 -27.51 -1.63
N PRO A 125 5.65 -27.50 -1.26
CA PRO A 125 6.66 -28.27 -1.99
C PRO A 125 6.40 -29.77 -2.00
N PHE A 126 5.65 -30.30 -1.02
CA PHE A 126 5.34 -31.72 -0.90
C PHE A 126 4.03 -32.11 -1.59
N THR A 127 3.13 -31.15 -1.82
CA THR A 127 1.88 -31.39 -2.54
C THR A 127 2.02 -31.26 -4.05
N VAL A 128 2.94 -30.40 -4.52
CA VAL A 128 3.09 -30.15 -5.96
C VAL A 128 3.78 -31.34 -6.63
N GLY A 129 3.00 -32.16 -7.34
CA GLY A 129 3.41 -33.49 -7.80
C GLY A 129 4.71 -33.53 -8.59
N TYR A 130 4.95 -32.60 -9.51
CA TYR A 130 6.17 -32.62 -10.34
C TYR A 130 7.46 -32.37 -9.53
N LEU A 131 7.40 -31.81 -8.32
CA LEU A 131 8.57 -31.63 -7.45
C LEU A 131 9.08 -32.95 -6.89
N GLN A 132 8.31 -34.05 -6.97
CA GLN A 132 8.79 -35.38 -6.58
C GLN A 132 9.99 -35.85 -7.42
N TYR A 133 10.10 -35.34 -8.65
CA TYR A 133 11.20 -35.63 -9.56
C TYR A 133 12.40 -34.69 -9.39
N MET A 134 12.30 -33.69 -8.50
CA MET A 134 13.33 -32.68 -8.22
C MET A 134 13.56 -32.55 -6.70
N PRO A 135 14.09 -33.59 -6.03
CA PRO A 135 14.13 -33.66 -4.56
C PRO A 135 14.94 -32.53 -3.92
N GLU A 136 16.01 -32.08 -4.57
CA GLU A 136 16.86 -30.98 -4.10
C GLU A 136 16.12 -29.64 -4.08
N LEU A 137 15.39 -29.32 -5.16
CA LEU A 137 14.60 -28.10 -5.24
C LEU A 137 13.40 -28.14 -4.29
N ARG A 138 12.77 -29.31 -4.15
CA ARG A 138 11.71 -29.55 -3.16
C ARG A 138 12.19 -29.25 -1.74
N LEU A 139 13.33 -29.80 -1.33
CA LEU A 139 13.90 -29.57 -0.01
C LEU A 139 14.32 -28.11 0.17
N THR A 140 14.92 -27.51 -0.85
CA THR A 140 15.32 -26.10 -0.85
C THR A 140 14.11 -25.19 -0.60
N LEU A 141 13.00 -25.39 -1.32
CA LEU A 141 11.78 -24.63 -1.09
C LEU A 141 11.20 -24.86 0.31
N ALA A 142 11.20 -26.09 0.81
CA ALA A 142 10.71 -26.38 2.16
C ALA A 142 11.53 -25.64 3.23
N VAL A 143 12.87 -25.68 3.13
CA VAL A 143 13.78 -24.97 4.04
C VAL A 143 13.58 -23.45 3.96
N LEU A 144 13.49 -22.89 2.75
CA LEU A 144 13.24 -21.46 2.56
C LEU A 144 11.89 -21.03 3.15
N MET A 145 10.84 -21.83 2.98
CA MET A 145 9.53 -21.54 3.56
C MET A 145 9.54 -21.62 5.10
N VAL A 146 10.23 -22.60 5.68
CA VAL A 146 10.42 -22.67 7.15
C VAL A 146 11.22 -21.46 7.66
N ALA A 147 12.30 -21.09 6.98
CA ALA A 147 13.08 -19.90 7.32
C ALA A 147 12.21 -18.63 7.25
N LEU A 148 11.36 -18.51 6.23
CA LEU A 148 10.43 -17.41 6.09
C LEU A 148 9.46 -17.32 7.28
N VAL A 149 8.88 -18.44 7.71
CA VAL A 149 8.00 -18.51 8.89
C VAL A 149 8.73 -17.99 10.13
N VAL A 150 9.95 -18.48 10.38
CA VAL A 150 10.76 -18.06 11.53
C VAL A 150 11.04 -16.56 11.49
N LEU A 151 11.50 -16.02 10.35
CA LEU A 151 11.81 -14.60 10.20
C LEU A 151 10.58 -13.71 10.40
N LEU A 152 9.43 -14.08 9.83
CA LEU A 152 8.18 -13.34 10.01
C LEU A 152 7.66 -13.41 11.46
N ALA A 153 7.82 -14.56 12.13
CA ALA A 153 7.43 -14.74 13.52
C ALA A 153 8.31 -13.92 14.49
N VAL A 154 9.62 -13.83 14.22
CA VAL A 154 10.56 -12.96 14.96
C VAL A 154 10.17 -11.49 14.79
N GLY A 155 9.77 -11.09 13.59
CA GLY A 155 9.19 -9.79 13.29
C GLY A 155 10.08 -8.94 12.38
N VAL A 156 9.48 -8.54 11.25
CA VAL A 156 10.15 -7.65 10.26
C VAL A 156 10.29 -6.21 10.75
N ASP A 157 9.76 -5.86 11.93
CA ASP A 157 9.96 -4.54 12.51
C ASP A 157 11.46 -4.21 12.75
N ARG A 158 12.33 -5.22 12.77
CA ARG A 158 13.79 -5.08 12.81
C ARG A 158 14.36 -5.12 11.40
N LEU A 159 15.17 -4.12 11.04
CA LEU A 159 15.74 -4.00 9.69
C LEU A 159 16.56 -5.23 9.24
N PRO A 160 17.46 -5.84 10.05
CA PRO A 160 18.19 -7.03 9.61
C PRO A 160 17.27 -8.22 9.32
N ILE A 161 16.20 -8.39 10.10
CA ILE A 161 15.20 -9.44 9.87
C ILE A 161 14.43 -9.17 8.58
N ALA A 162 14.03 -7.92 8.33
CA ALA A 162 13.38 -7.54 7.07
C ALA A 162 14.28 -7.82 5.85
N ILE A 163 15.58 -7.50 5.92
CA ILE A 163 16.55 -7.79 4.86
C ILE A 163 16.70 -9.31 4.65
N ALA A 164 16.82 -10.09 5.72
CA ALA A 164 16.86 -11.55 5.64
C ALA A 164 15.58 -12.13 5.03
N THR A 165 14.41 -11.60 5.40
CA THR A 165 13.12 -11.96 4.79
C THR A 165 13.12 -11.67 3.29
N ILE A 166 13.62 -10.51 2.86
CA ILE A 166 13.74 -10.16 1.43
C ILE A 166 14.62 -11.17 0.71
N ALA A 167 15.78 -11.53 1.27
CA ALA A 167 16.70 -12.49 0.67
C ALA A 167 16.04 -13.87 0.52
N VAL A 168 15.41 -14.39 1.58
CA VAL A 168 14.70 -15.69 1.56
C VAL A 168 13.57 -15.70 0.54
N VAL A 169 12.78 -14.62 0.46
CA VAL A 169 11.71 -14.52 -0.55
C VAL A 169 12.31 -14.46 -1.95
N ALA A 170 13.33 -13.63 -2.20
CA ALA A 170 13.98 -13.53 -3.50
C ALA A 170 14.53 -14.88 -3.97
N SER A 171 15.21 -15.62 -3.09
CA SER A 171 15.67 -16.99 -3.37
C SER A 171 14.50 -17.93 -3.68
N SER A 172 13.41 -17.85 -2.93
CA SER A 172 12.22 -18.68 -3.19
C SER A 172 11.58 -18.36 -4.55
N LEU A 173 11.50 -17.09 -4.93
CA LEU A 173 10.99 -16.66 -6.23
C LEU A 173 11.88 -17.12 -7.38
N LEU A 174 13.21 -17.09 -7.21
CA LEU A 174 14.16 -17.62 -8.19
C LEU A 174 13.98 -19.13 -8.38
N VAL A 175 13.85 -19.88 -7.29
CA VAL A 175 13.63 -21.33 -7.35
C VAL A 175 12.30 -21.65 -8.03
N TRP A 176 11.21 -20.97 -7.66
CA TRP A 176 9.91 -21.14 -8.33
C TRP A 176 9.95 -20.76 -9.81
N ALA A 177 10.65 -19.68 -10.18
CA ALA A 177 10.77 -19.28 -11.57
C ALA A 177 11.56 -20.30 -12.40
N TYR A 178 12.65 -20.85 -11.83
CA TYR A 178 13.43 -21.90 -12.46
C TYR A 178 12.60 -23.18 -12.66
N ILE A 179 11.84 -23.58 -11.65
CA ILE A 179 10.92 -24.72 -11.74
C ILE A 179 9.86 -24.50 -12.83
N ASP A 180 9.29 -23.30 -12.89
CA ASP A 180 8.18 -22.97 -13.80
C ASP A 180 8.60 -22.80 -15.26
N ALA A 181 9.80 -22.26 -15.49
CA ALA A 181 10.20 -21.76 -16.81
C ALA A 181 11.68 -22.01 -17.18
N GLY A 182 12.44 -22.72 -16.33
CA GLY A 182 13.86 -23.03 -16.54
C GLY A 182 14.80 -21.86 -16.32
N SER A 183 16.06 -22.01 -16.72
CA SER A 183 17.12 -20.98 -16.63
C SER A 183 17.21 -20.06 -17.86
N GLY A 184 16.36 -20.28 -18.87
CA GLY A 184 16.32 -19.48 -20.10
C GLY A 184 15.73 -18.08 -19.90
N TRP A 185 15.53 -17.36 -21.01
CA TRP A 185 14.94 -16.02 -20.97
C TRP A 185 13.51 -16.03 -20.40
N GLN A 186 12.77 -17.12 -20.57
CA GLN A 186 11.43 -17.33 -19.99
C GLN A 186 11.48 -17.34 -18.46
N GLY A 187 12.52 -17.96 -17.88
CA GLY A 187 12.80 -17.92 -16.44
C GLY A 187 12.96 -16.49 -15.94
N TRP A 188 13.74 -15.66 -16.65
CA TRP A 188 13.92 -14.25 -16.28
C TRP A 188 12.63 -13.43 -16.40
N VAL A 189 11.81 -13.67 -17.43
CA VAL A 189 10.46 -13.06 -17.54
C VAL A 189 9.59 -13.46 -16.34
N ARG A 190 9.67 -14.73 -15.91
CA ARG A 190 8.96 -15.24 -14.74
C ARG A 190 9.44 -14.59 -13.45
N VAL A 191 10.75 -14.45 -13.24
CA VAL A 191 11.33 -13.73 -12.09
C VAL A 191 10.85 -12.29 -12.06
N ALA A 192 10.90 -11.58 -13.20
CA ALA A 192 10.43 -10.20 -13.29
C ALA A 192 8.93 -10.09 -12.96
N HIS A 193 8.11 -11.00 -13.48
CA HIS A 193 6.67 -11.04 -13.19
C HIS A 193 6.40 -11.26 -11.70
N LEU A 194 7.03 -12.28 -11.09
CA LEU A 194 6.85 -12.61 -9.67
C LEU A 194 7.37 -11.50 -8.76
N THR A 195 8.47 -10.86 -9.12
CA THR A 195 9.02 -9.72 -8.37
C THR A 195 8.08 -8.52 -8.41
N ALA A 196 7.60 -8.15 -9.60
CA ALA A 196 6.66 -7.05 -9.75
C ALA A 196 5.34 -7.33 -9.00
N PHE A 197 4.83 -8.55 -9.09
CA PHE A 197 3.67 -9.00 -8.33
C PHE A 197 3.89 -8.90 -6.81
N THR A 198 5.06 -9.35 -6.32
CA THR A 198 5.48 -9.27 -4.92
C THR A 198 5.53 -7.84 -4.40
N LEU A 199 6.22 -6.95 -5.12
CA LEU A 199 6.33 -5.53 -4.75
C LEU A 199 4.95 -4.86 -4.69
N TRP A 200 4.06 -5.21 -5.62
CA TRP A 200 2.73 -4.63 -5.66
C TRP A 200 1.84 -5.13 -4.52
N ILE A 201 1.65 -6.45 -4.40
CA ILE A 201 0.69 -7.02 -3.45
C ILE A 201 1.15 -6.87 -2.00
N GLY A 202 2.43 -7.07 -1.70
CA GLY A 202 2.95 -6.86 -0.35
C GLY A 202 3.01 -5.37 0.02
N GLY A 203 3.17 -4.49 -0.97
CA GLY A 203 3.00 -3.04 -0.78
C GLY A 203 1.58 -2.61 -0.49
N ALA A 204 0.61 -3.20 -1.18
CA ALA A 204 -0.80 -3.00 -0.88
C ALA A 204 -1.11 -3.47 0.54
N LEU A 205 -0.61 -4.65 0.95
CA LEU A 205 -0.75 -5.15 2.32
C LEU A 205 -0.17 -4.17 3.36
N TRP A 206 1.05 -3.67 3.14
CA TRP A 206 1.68 -2.70 4.05
C TRP A 206 0.82 -1.44 4.19
N ASN A 207 0.38 -0.85 3.07
CA ASN A 207 -0.41 0.37 3.11
C ASN A 207 -1.77 0.15 3.79
N ILE A 208 -2.43 -0.99 3.52
CA ILE A 208 -3.75 -1.31 4.06
C ILE A 208 -3.71 -1.66 5.54
N ALA A 209 -2.80 -2.54 5.94
CA ALA A 209 -2.80 -3.15 7.26
C ALA A 209 -1.86 -2.47 8.26
N VAL A 210 -0.91 -1.65 7.80
CA VAL A 210 0.09 -0.99 8.66
C VAL A 210 -0.05 0.53 8.57
N ALA A 211 0.16 1.10 7.39
CA ALA A 211 0.27 2.56 7.23
C ALA A 211 -1.05 3.28 7.55
N MET A 212 -2.17 2.85 6.95
CA MET A 212 -3.47 3.48 7.18
C MET A 212 -3.94 3.39 8.66
N PRO A 213 -3.85 2.24 9.35
CA PRO A 213 -4.13 2.19 10.78
C PRO A 213 -3.21 3.10 11.60
N ALA A 214 -1.90 3.12 11.31
CA ALA A 214 -0.95 3.97 12.03
C ALA A 214 -1.29 5.46 11.85
N GLY A 215 -1.57 5.90 10.63
CA GLY A 215 -1.98 7.29 10.35
C GLY A 215 -3.26 7.70 11.09
N ARG A 216 -4.22 6.77 11.28
CA ARG A 216 -5.44 7.06 12.05
C ARG A 216 -5.19 7.29 13.54
N HIS A 217 -4.16 6.66 14.12
CA HIS A 217 -3.75 6.90 15.52
C HIS A 217 -3.02 8.23 15.70
N HIS A 218 -2.53 8.82 14.60
CA HIS A 218 -1.74 10.05 14.60
C HIS A 218 -2.40 11.12 13.72
N ALA A 219 -3.56 11.62 14.15
CA ALA A 219 -4.38 12.60 13.45
C ALA A 219 -3.79 14.03 13.48
N ASN A 220 -2.56 14.19 13.01
CA ASN A 220 -1.87 15.49 12.95
C ASN A 220 -1.29 15.74 11.54
N VAL A 221 -1.02 17.01 11.23
CA VAL A 221 -0.59 17.44 9.89
C VAL A 221 0.75 16.79 9.49
N ASP A 222 1.71 16.70 10.40
CA ASP A 222 3.01 16.07 10.15
C ASP A 222 2.90 14.59 9.75
N ALA A 223 2.04 13.84 10.45
CA ALA A 223 1.77 12.44 10.13
C ALA A 223 1.04 12.29 8.79
N VAL A 224 0.19 13.26 8.41
CA VAL A 224 -0.45 13.31 7.09
C VAL A 224 0.57 13.54 5.99
N ILE A 225 1.50 14.49 6.17
CA ILE A 225 2.59 14.77 5.23
C ILE A 225 3.46 13.52 5.05
N ALA A 226 3.95 12.95 6.15
CA ALA A 226 4.78 11.74 6.11
C ALA A 226 4.03 10.55 5.45
N GLY A 227 2.74 10.40 5.76
CA GLY A 227 1.88 9.39 5.14
C GLY A 227 1.66 9.62 3.65
N ALA A 228 1.51 10.87 3.21
CA ALA A 228 1.38 11.24 1.80
C ALA A 228 2.66 10.91 1.02
N HIS A 229 3.83 11.30 1.53
CA HIS A 229 5.12 10.94 0.93
C HIS A 229 5.34 9.43 0.87
N GLN A 230 4.84 8.68 1.85
CA GLN A 230 4.85 7.21 1.80
C GLN A 230 3.96 6.67 0.68
N LEU A 231 2.76 7.24 0.52
CA LEU A 231 1.83 6.84 -0.54
C LEU A 231 2.37 7.19 -1.93
N ASP A 232 3.09 8.29 -2.09
CA ASP A 232 3.72 8.67 -3.36
C ASP A 232 4.81 7.69 -3.78
N ARG A 233 5.62 7.24 -2.83
CA ARG A 233 6.55 6.13 -3.08
C ARG A 233 5.81 4.87 -3.53
N PHE A 234 4.65 4.57 -2.94
CA PHE A 234 3.87 3.39 -3.32
C PHE A 234 3.34 3.52 -4.73
N ARG A 235 2.82 4.70 -5.09
CA ARG A 235 2.38 5.01 -6.45
C ARG A 235 3.52 4.88 -7.45
N TRP A 236 4.71 5.35 -7.11
CA TRP A 236 5.89 5.15 -7.96
C TRP A 236 6.14 3.67 -8.20
N VAL A 237 6.17 2.83 -7.15
CA VAL A 237 6.31 1.37 -7.30
C VAL A 237 5.22 0.77 -8.18
N VAL A 238 3.95 1.13 -7.95
CA VAL A 238 2.80 0.63 -8.72
C VAL A 238 2.94 0.99 -10.21
N ARG A 239 3.41 2.21 -10.52
CA ARG A 239 3.62 2.68 -11.90
C ARG A 239 4.67 1.86 -12.66
N PHE A 240 5.59 1.20 -11.97
CA PHE A 240 6.51 0.25 -12.61
C PHE A 240 6.00 -1.18 -12.55
N SER A 241 5.52 -1.62 -11.38
CA SER A 241 5.13 -3.02 -11.17
C SER A 241 3.94 -3.42 -12.03
N LEU A 242 2.92 -2.56 -12.18
CA LEU A 242 1.72 -2.90 -12.93
C LEU A 242 2.03 -3.08 -14.44
N PRO A 243 2.71 -2.14 -15.12
CA PRO A 243 3.16 -2.38 -16.49
C PRO A 243 4.05 -3.61 -16.62
N THR A 244 4.98 -3.84 -15.69
CA THR A 244 5.82 -5.05 -15.71
C THR A 244 4.97 -6.32 -15.63
N ILE A 245 4.00 -6.42 -14.72
CA ILE A 245 3.08 -7.57 -14.60
C ILE A 245 2.30 -7.79 -15.90
N ILE A 246 1.78 -6.72 -16.52
CA ILE A 246 1.03 -6.79 -17.77
C ILE A 246 1.93 -7.29 -18.90
N VAL A 247 3.06 -6.63 -19.15
CA VAL A 247 3.95 -6.95 -20.26
C VAL A 247 4.50 -8.38 -20.12
N THR A 248 5.03 -8.74 -18.96
CA THR A 248 5.54 -10.10 -18.72
C THR A 248 4.42 -11.15 -18.76
N GLY A 249 3.20 -10.80 -18.32
CA GLY A 249 2.02 -11.64 -18.44
C GLY A 249 1.61 -11.91 -19.89
N LEU A 250 1.63 -10.88 -20.74
CA LEU A 250 1.37 -11.00 -22.17
C LEU A 250 2.44 -11.82 -22.88
N ILE A 251 3.71 -11.62 -22.54
CA ILE A 251 4.83 -12.43 -23.08
C ILE A 251 4.62 -13.92 -22.74
N MET A 252 4.32 -14.24 -21.47
CA MET A 252 4.05 -15.62 -21.06
C MET A 252 2.77 -16.19 -21.71
N ALA A 253 1.76 -15.35 -21.96
CA ALA A 253 0.54 -15.74 -22.65
C ALA A 253 0.71 -15.89 -24.18
N GLY A 254 1.77 -15.32 -24.74
CA GLY A 254 2.04 -15.33 -26.19
C GLY A 254 2.10 -16.73 -26.81
N ALA A 255 2.44 -17.75 -26.02
CA ALA A 255 2.41 -19.14 -26.47
C ALA A 255 1.00 -19.65 -26.84
N PHE A 256 -0.07 -19.02 -26.31
CA PHE A 256 -1.45 -19.45 -26.52
C PHE A 256 -2.13 -18.79 -27.73
N THR A 257 -1.49 -17.82 -28.37
CA THR A 257 -2.08 -17.12 -29.54
C THR A 257 -2.17 -18.01 -30.79
N ALA A 258 -1.40 -19.10 -30.82
CA ALA A 258 -1.46 -20.10 -31.89
C ALA A 258 -2.64 -21.07 -31.74
N LEU A 259 -3.38 -21.05 -30.62
CA LEU A 259 -4.53 -21.93 -30.37
C LEU A 259 -5.79 -21.35 -31.02
N PRO A 260 -6.73 -22.20 -31.48
CA PRO A 260 -7.93 -21.75 -32.17
C PRO A 260 -8.88 -21.01 -31.22
N LEU A 261 -9.72 -20.14 -31.77
CA LEU A 261 -10.56 -19.21 -31.00
C LEU A 261 -11.53 -19.95 -30.06
N GLU A 262 -12.08 -21.11 -30.45
CA GLU A 262 -12.95 -21.91 -29.59
C GLU A 262 -12.27 -22.36 -28.29
N TRP A 263 -10.95 -22.58 -28.30
CA TRP A 263 -10.21 -22.97 -27.10
C TRP A 263 -10.24 -21.86 -26.03
N TRP A 264 -10.23 -20.59 -26.44
CA TRP A 264 -10.29 -19.44 -25.54
C TRP A 264 -11.61 -19.31 -24.77
N PHE A 265 -12.65 -20.00 -25.23
CA PHE A 265 -13.96 -20.04 -24.57
C PHE A 265 -14.21 -21.32 -23.77
N THR A 266 -13.26 -22.24 -23.73
CA THR A 266 -13.34 -23.49 -22.96
C THR A 266 -12.35 -23.50 -21.81
N PHE A 267 -12.55 -24.37 -20.82
CA PHE A 267 -11.61 -24.50 -19.70
C PHE A 267 -10.39 -25.33 -20.13
N PRO A 268 -9.14 -24.90 -19.84
CA PRO A 268 -8.76 -23.74 -19.04
C PRO A 268 -8.57 -22.42 -19.81
N GLY A 269 -8.71 -22.39 -21.13
CA GLY A 269 -8.48 -21.21 -21.99
C GLY A 269 -9.25 -19.94 -21.57
N ILE A 270 -10.49 -20.07 -21.09
CA ILE A 270 -11.34 -18.97 -20.58
C ILE A 270 -10.70 -18.18 -19.43
N LEU A 271 -9.72 -18.75 -18.73
CA LEU A 271 -9.00 -18.05 -17.65
C LEU A 271 -8.16 -16.88 -18.17
N ILE A 272 -7.71 -16.92 -19.44
CA ILE A 272 -6.95 -15.81 -20.05
C ILE A 272 -7.83 -14.55 -20.19
N PRO A 273 -8.99 -14.57 -20.87
CA PRO A 273 -9.83 -13.38 -20.97
C PRO A 273 -10.37 -12.92 -19.62
N ILE A 274 -10.67 -13.81 -18.67
CA ILE A 274 -11.04 -13.43 -17.29
C ILE A 274 -9.90 -12.64 -16.63
N LYS A 275 -8.65 -13.10 -16.78
CA LYS A 275 -7.49 -12.41 -16.23
C LYS A 275 -7.28 -11.04 -16.89
N VAL A 276 -7.42 -10.95 -18.21
CA VAL A 276 -7.34 -9.68 -18.94
C VAL A 276 -8.44 -8.72 -18.46
N LEU A 277 -9.67 -9.18 -18.29
CA LEU A 277 -10.77 -8.38 -17.78
C LEU A 277 -10.49 -7.87 -16.36
N ALA A 278 -9.95 -8.71 -15.47
CA ALA A 278 -9.55 -8.30 -14.13
C ALA A 278 -8.45 -7.22 -14.15
N ILE A 279 -7.47 -7.34 -15.07
CA ILE A 279 -6.43 -6.32 -15.26
C ILE A 279 -7.02 -5.00 -15.78
N VAL A 280 -7.93 -5.06 -16.76
CA VAL A 280 -8.62 -3.86 -17.27
C VAL A 280 -9.40 -3.19 -16.15
N ALA A 281 -10.16 -3.96 -15.36
CA ALA A 281 -10.88 -3.43 -14.20
C ALA A 281 -9.94 -2.79 -13.18
N LEU A 282 -8.76 -3.38 -12.93
CA LEU A 282 -7.73 -2.78 -12.07
C LEU A 282 -7.24 -1.44 -12.62
N VAL A 283 -6.93 -1.37 -13.91
CA VAL A 283 -6.52 -0.12 -14.56
C VAL A 283 -7.60 0.94 -14.44
N VAL A 284 -8.87 0.58 -14.67
CA VAL A 284 -10.01 1.49 -14.47
C VAL A 284 -10.07 1.98 -13.04
N VAL A 285 -9.98 1.09 -12.03
CA VAL A 285 -9.96 1.49 -10.60
C VAL A 285 -8.82 2.47 -10.30
N PHE A 286 -7.63 2.26 -10.86
CA PHE A 286 -6.50 3.16 -10.65
C PHE A 286 -6.65 4.52 -11.34
N ILE A 287 -7.26 4.57 -12.53
CA ILE A 287 -7.51 5.83 -13.26
C ILE A 287 -8.66 6.61 -12.61
N THR A 288 -9.76 5.92 -12.30
CA THR A 288 -11.01 6.53 -11.82
C THR A 288 -10.98 6.89 -10.35
N CYS A 289 -10.10 6.29 -9.55
CA CYS A 289 -9.86 6.72 -8.20
C CYS A 289 -8.77 7.79 -8.24
N PRO A 290 -9.08 9.12 -8.31
CA PRO A 290 -8.07 10.14 -8.08
C PRO A 290 -7.57 9.89 -6.68
N LEU A 291 -6.39 9.27 -6.59
CA LEU A 291 -5.94 8.51 -5.42
C LEU A 291 -5.71 9.41 -4.19
N PHE A 292 -5.97 10.71 -4.31
CA PHE A 292 -5.88 11.75 -3.31
C PHE A 292 -7.22 12.08 -2.62
N ARG A 293 -8.37 12.00 -3.31
CA ARG A 293 -9.65 12.47 -2.74
C ARG A 293 -10.37 11.45 -1.88
N HIS A 294 -10.20 10.15 -2.16
CA HIS A 294 -10.97 9.08 -1.51
C HIS A 294 -10.14 8.10 -0.68
N CYS A 295 -8.81 8.13 -0.79
CA CYS A 295 -7.93 7.17 -0.12
C CYS A 295 -7.14 7.76 1.05
N SER A 296 -7.15 9.09 1.24
CA SER A 296 -6.59 9.68 2.46
C SER A 296 -7.55 9.44 3.63
N PRO A 297 -7.07 8.93 4.78
CA PRO A 297 -7.87 8.80 5.99
C PRO A 297 -8.25 10.17 6.57
N VAL A 298 -7.66 11.27 6.08
CA VAL A 298 -7.93 12.63 6.54
C VAL A 298 -8.76 13.38 5.51
N GLN A 299 -9.96 13.83 5.91
CA GLN A 299 -10.78 14.74 5.11
C GLN A 299 -10.18 16.15 5.13
N GLY A 300 -10.13 16.79 3.97
CA GLY A 300 -9.78 18.22 3.85
C GLY A 300 -8.33 18.53 3.47
N VAL A 301 -7.44 17.53 3.38
CA VAL A 301 -6.05 17.70 2.89
C VAL A 301 -5.90 16.91 1.59
N CYS A 302 -6.45 17.44 0.50
CA CYS A 302 -6.47 16.73 -0.80
C CYS A 302 -5.28 17.06 -1.70
N ASN A 303 -4.53 18.12 -1.38
CA ASN A 303 -3.26 18.47 -2.03
C ASN A 303 -2.40 19.19 -0.99
N ILE A 304 -1.12 18.82 -0.88
CA ILE A 304 -0.18 19.54 0.00
C ILE A 304 0.00 20.96 -0.54
N GLU A 305 -0.10 21.15 -1.85
CA GLU A 305 -0.09 22.45 -2.51
C GLU A 305 -1.27 23.32 -2.06
N ASP A 306 -2.45 22.74 -1.83
CA ASP A 306 -3.64 23.48 -1.37
C ASP A 306 -3.43 24.05 0.05
N LEU A 307 -2.67 23.34 0.91
CA LEU A 307 -2.30 23.87 2.23
C LEU A 307 -1.38 25.10 2.09
N GLY A 308 -0.44 25.05 1.15
CA GLY A 308 0.43 26.17 0.83
C GLY A 308 -0.33 27.38 0.28
N ASP A 309 -1.31 27.14 -0.59
CA ASP A 309 -2.14 28.20 -1.17
C ASP A 309 -3.11 28.82 -0.14
N VAL A 310 -3.72 28.00 0.72
CA VAL A 310 -4.55 28.52 1.84
C VAL A 310 -3.70 29.33 2.82
N ALA A 311 -2.48 28.89 3.12
CA ALA A 311 -1.54 29.63 3.96
C ALA A 311 -1.13 30.97 3.31
N LYS A 312 -0.82 30.97 1.99
CA LYS A 312 -0.51 32.18 1.23
C LYS A 312 -1.67 33.17 1.20
N VAL A 313 -2.89 32.71 0.91
CA VAL A 313 -4.09 33.56 0.86
C VAL A 313 -4.34 34.22 2.22
N LYS A 314 -4.19 33.47 3.34
CA LYS A 314 -4.31 34.04 4.69
C LYS A 314 -3.18 35.01 5.04
N ALA A 315 -1.94 34.73 4.63
CA ALA A 315 -0.82 35.65 4.86
C ALA A 315 -1.03 36.99 4.13
N VAL A 316 -1.49 36.94 2.87
CA VAL A 316 -1.82 38.13 2.08
C VAL A 316 -3.01 38.89 2.68
N ALA A 317 -4.05 38.18 3.11
CA ALA A 317 -5.20 38.81 3.78
C ALA A 317 -4.83 39.43 5.14
N GLY A 318 -3.93 38.80 5.89
CA GLY A 318 -3.42 39.34 7.16
C GLY A 318 -2.55 40.59 6.97
N MET A 319 -1.72 40.63 5.93
CA MET A 319 -0.95 41.82 5.55
C MET A 319 -1.85 42.96 5.09
N ALA A 320 -2.90 42.68 4.31
CA ALA A 320 -3.85 43.69 3.84
C ALA A 320 -4.67 44.35 4.98
N VAL A 321 -4.85 43.67 6.11
CA VAL A 321 -5.52 44.22 7.30
C VAL A 321 -4.58 45.08 8.15
N ALA A 322 -3.27 44.84 8.11
CA ALA A 322 -2.28 45.61 8.87
C ALA A 322 -2.00 47.01 8.26
N ASP A 323 -2.20 47.19 6.95
CA ASP A 323 -1.97 48.46 6.24
C ASP A 323 -3.23 49.33 6.09
N ALA A 324 -4.36 48.96 6.71
CA ALA A 324 -5.54 49.81 6.72
C ALA A 324 -5.28 51.06 7.61
N PRO A 325 -5.23 52.29 7.05
CA PRO A 325 -4.95 53.47 7.82
C PRO A 325 -6.06 53.67 8.86
N THR A 326 -5.67 53.75 10.12
CA THR A 326 -6.52 54.13 11.25
C THR A 326 -7.14 55.50 10.98
N ARG A 327 -8.33 55.52 10.37
CA ARG A 327 -9.15 56.75 10.28
C ARG A 327 -9.57 57.13 11.70
N GLY A 328 -9.13 58.33 12.08
CA GLY A 328 -9.24 58.88 13.41
C GLY A 328 -10.65 58.84 14.01
N SER A 329 -10.65 58.56 15.31
CA SER A 329 -11.71 58.71 16.27
C SER A 329 -12.24 60.15 16.36
N GLY A 330 -13.55 60.32 16.15
CA GLY A 330 -14.32 61.47 16.64
C GLY A 330 -15.09 61.10 17.93
N PRO A 331 -15.36 62.04 18.86
CA PRO A 331 -15.92 61.71 20.16
C PRO A 331 -17.46 61.79 20.24
N ALA A 332 -17.99 60.87 21.04
CA ALA A 332 -19.10 60.99 22.02
C ALA A 332 -20.55 61.28 21.59
N ARG A 333 -21.44 60.35 21.99
CA ARG A 333 -22.76 60.49 22.67
C ARG A 333 -23.51 59.17 22.47
N GLY A 334 -24.16 58.51 23.41
CA GLY A 334 -24.59 58.81 24.77
C GLY A 334 -25.89 58.03 25.02
N GLY A 335 -26.02 57.37 26.18
CA GLY A 335 -27.30 56.99 26.80
C GLY A 335 -27.97 55.69 26.34
N GLY A 336 -28.46 54.91 27.31
CA GLY A 336 -29.49 53.89 27.06
C GLY A 336 -29.41 52.63 27.92
N SER A 337 -30.00 52.70 29.11
CA SER A 337 -30.27 51.59 30.03
C SER A 337 -31.33 50.61 29.50
N ALA A 338 -31.13 49.30 29.68
CA ALA A 338 -32.16 48.34 30.13
C ALA A 338 -31.57 46.91 30.30
N ALA A 339 -31.83 46.31 31.47
CA ALA A 339 -31.64 44.90 31.81
C ALA A 339 -32.90 44.07 31.40
N PRO A 340 -33.11 42.84 31.91
CA PRO A 340 -32.35 41.59 31.74
C PRO A 340 -33.24 40.45 31.16
N ASP A 341 -32.64 39.34 30.71
CA ASP A 341 -33.25 37.98 30.57
C ASP A 341 -32.14 37.06 30.02
N ALA A 342 -32.00 35.76 30.23
CA ALA A 342 -32.46 34.72 31.15
C ALA A 342 -31.54 33.50 30.82
N PRO A 343 -31.32 32.52 31.71
CA PRO A 343 -30.37 31.44 31.46
C PRO A 343 -31.01 30.34 30.60
N VAL A 344 -30.39 29.99 29.47
CA VAL A 344 -30.73 28.77 28.74
C VAL A 344 -29.87 27.62 29.25
N ALA A 345 -30.53 26.72 29.97
CA ALA A 345 -30.02 25.40 30.32
C ALA A 345 -29.92 24.52 29.06
N VAL A 346 -28.76 23.90 28.83
CA VAL A 346 -28.60 22.81 27.86
C VAL A 346 -28.46 21.52 28.67
N GLY A 347 -29.53 20.75 28.70
CA GLY A 347 -29.56 19.41 29.27
C GLY A 347 -29.23 18.32 28.26
N GLY A 348 -28.83 17.18 28.79
CA GLY A 348 -29.36 15.90 28.32
C GLY A 348 -28.49 15.07 27.40
N SER A 349 -27.50 14.42 28.00
CA SER A 349 -26.92 13.17 27.51
C SER A 349 -27.94 12.02 27.67
N ALA A 350 -28.17 11.22 26.62
CA ALA A 350 -28.58 9.82 26.71
C ALA A 350 -28.68 9.17 25.31
N VAL A 351 -27.69 8.36 24.93
CA VAL A 351 -27.90 7.22 24.01
C VAL A 351 -27.01 6.07 24.47
N GLN A 352 -27.63 5.04 25.04
CA GLN A 352 -27.21 3.63 25.07
C GLN A 352 -28.44 2.76 25.34
N PRO A 353 -28.45 1.45 25.05
CA PRO A 353 -27.42 0.63 24.38
C PRO A 353 -27.70 0.28 22.92
#